data_AF-A0A9P8RQG6-F1
#
_entry.id   AF-A0A9P8RQG6-F1
#
_cell.length_a   1.000
_cell.length_b   1.000
_cell.length_c   1.000
_cell.angle_alpha   90.00
_cell.angle_beta   90.00
_cell.angle_gamma   90.00
#
_symmetry.space_group_name_H-M   'P 1'
#
loop_
_entity.id
_entity.type
_entity.pdbx_description
1 polymer ?
#
loop_
_entity_poly.entity_id
_entity_poly.type
_entity_poly.pdbx_seq_one_letter_code
_entity_poly.pdbx_strand_id
1 'polypeptide(L)'
;MFSSFSLLKSSLLLSGLRTTLAQCPDYAGYSTQRHEPLSAGKYQLSYQRPEQSCRTFSLPEVEAAIQDMRGAISDPDLFRLFENTFPNTLDTTISWHGFASGNSDEELTFITTGDIVAMWLRDSANQLRSYKPLLEANASSASLASLFRGAINLQARYLLTSPHCNAFQAPAESGKPPQDNSAADTDVVTPAYDKNFVFECKYELDSLSAFLQLSYDYYDKTQDSDFFGKFQWVNAIKTVLDTAEALLVGTYADDGHVNSSPYTFQRTTTSASETLLNKGSGSPVRRGTGLVRSAFRPSDDSTIFQLFIPANMMFSSYLGKCAAIMEKLDSNLAGRMRDLATNVRNGVETYGKVQHSVFGEIYAYEIDGFGSSNLMDDANVPSLLSAPIIDYLDASDTIYQNTRHFALSTWDPYYMHGPVINGTGGPHVGPGKAWPMSIIVSLLSSDDDAEIVSGLRQIISSTDQLGLIHESVNTFDQSDWTRQWFSWANGLFGQLLLDLKDRKPQVLQTSFQ
;
A
#
# COMPACT_ATOMS: atom_id res chain seq x y z
N MET A 1 -89.14 -11.51 14.53
CA MET A 1 -88.69 -10.16 14.95
C MET A 1 -87.69 -10.36 16.08
N PHE A 2 -86.49 -9.77 15.93
CA PHE A 2 -85.33 -9.79 16.85
C PHE A 2 -84.63 -11.15 17.05
N SER A 3 -83.31 -11.28 17.19
CA SER A 3 -82.13 -10.45 16.95
C SER A 3 -80.96 -11.34 17.40
N SER A 4 -80.05 -11.74 16.51
CA SER A 4 -78.82 -12.46 16.89
C SER A 4 -77.65 -11.50 16.85
N PHE A 5 -77.03 -11.30 18.01
CA PHE A 5 -75.81 -10.52 18.22
C PHE A 5 -74.61 -11.18 17.51
N SER A 6 -73.88 -10.39 16.71
CA SER A 6 -72.58 -10.74 16.13
C SER A 6 -71.47 -10.15 17.02
N LEU A 7 -70.59 -11.01 17.53
CA LEU A 7 -69.33 -10.60 18.17
C LEU A 7 -68.26 -10.42 17.08
N LEU A 8 -67.87 -9.17 16.81
CA LEU A 8 -66.65 -8.87 16.07
C LEU A 8 -65.43 -9.10 16.99
N LYS A 9 -64.58 -10.06 16.64
CA LYS A 9 -63.20 -10.14 17.14
C LYS A 9 -62.31 -9.28 16.23
N SER A 10 -61.82 -8.17 16.75
CA SER A 10 -60.77 -7.37 16.12
C SER A 10 -59.42 -8.06 16.32
N SER A 11 -58.88 -8.65 15.25
CA SER A 11 -57.49 -9.10 15.21
C SER A 11 -56.61 -7.93 14.78
N LEU A 12 -55.85 -7.37 15.72
CA LEU A 12 -54.75 -6.45 15.42
C LEU A 12 -53.64 -7.23 14.69
N LEU A 13 -53.51 -7.00 13.39
CA LEU A 13 -52.32 -7.38 12.63
C LEU A 13 -51.19 -6.41 13.02
N LEU A 14 -50.31 -6.82 13.94
CA LEU A 14 -48.99 -6.22 14.04
C LEU A 14 -48.20 -6.62 12.78
N SER A 15 -48.10 -5.69 11.83
CA SER A 15 -47.12 -5.75 10.76
C SER A 15 -45.73 -5.58 11.38
N GLY A 16 -45.11 -6.71 11.72
CA GLY A 16 -43.69 -6.74 12.02
C GLY A 16 -42.91 -6.28 10.79
N LEU A 17 -42.32 -5.08 10.85
CA LEU A 17 -41.21 -4.71 9.98
C LEU A 17 -40.08 -5.70 10.26
N ARG A 18 -40.01 -6.77 9.47
CA ARG A 18 -38.79 -7.53 9.30
C ARG A 18 -37.84 -6.61 8.53
N THR A 19 -36.92 -5.97 9.24
CA THR A 19 -35.69 -5.47 8.64
C THR A 19 -34.96 -6.68 8.07
N THR A 20 -35.15 -6.96 6.78
CA THR A 20 -34.28 -7.86 6.03
C THR A 20 -32.89 -7.24 6.09
N LEU A 21 -31.98 -7.84 6.87
CA LEU A 21 -30.57 -7.51 6.79
C LEU A 21 -30.17 -7.67 5.32
N ALA A 22 -29.67 -6.61 4.71
CA ALA A 22 -29.20 -6.65 3.32
C ALA A 22 -28.17 -7.78 3.22
N GLN A 23 -28.41 -8.75 2.34
CA GLN A 23 -27.46 -9.83 2.11
C GLN A 23 -26.39 -9.30 1.15
N CYS A 24 -25.32 -8.78 1.73
CA CYS A 24 -24.19 -8.26 0.97
C CYS A 24 -23.38 -9.43 0.38
N PRO A 25 -23.11 -9.43 -0.94
CA PRO A 25 -22.30 -10.46 -1.55
C PRO A 25 -20.86 -10.38 -1.04
N ASP A 26 -20.17 -11.51 -1.03
CA ASP A 26 -18.72 -11.54 -0.86
C ASP A 26 -18.05 -10.79 -2.00
N TYR A 27 -17.22 -9.79 -1.68
CA TYR A 27 -16.69 -8.88 -2.70
C TYR A 27 -15.60 -9.55 -3.56
N ALA A 28 -14.87 -10.54 -3.00
CA ALA A 28 -13.89 -11.30 -3.77
C ALA A 28 -14.57 -12.02 -4.95
N GLY A 29 -15.68 -12.74 -4.70
CA GLY A 29 -16.49 -13.32 -5.77
C GLY A 29 -17.18 -12.27 -6.66
N TYR A 30 -17.78 -11.24 -6.04
CA TYR A 30 -18.54 -10.20 -6.76
C TYR A 30 -17.69 -9.46 -7.80
N SER A 31 -16.47 -9.07 -7.43
CA SER A 31 -15.59 -8.26 -8.28
C SER A 31 -15.17 -8.95 -9.58
N THR A 32 -15.21 -10.29 -9.62
CA THR A 32 -14.87 -11.11 -10.80
C THR A 32 -15.98 -11.21 -11.85
N GLN A 33 -17.14 -10.59 -11.58
CA GLN A 33 -18.30 -10.63 -12.46
C GLN A 33 -18.56 -9.26 -13.08
N ARG A 34 -19.22 -9.24 -14.24
CA ARG A 34 -19.72 -8.01 -14.86
C ARG A 34 -21.09 -7.65 -14.29
N HIS A 35 -21.27 -6.38 -13.93
CA HIS A 35 -22.50 -5.83 -13.38
C HIS A 35 -22.93 -4.58 -14.15
N GLU A 36 -24.24 -4.48 -14.35
CA GLU A 36 -24.89 -3.31 -14.92
C GLU A 36 -25.02 -2.19 -13.86
N PRO A 37 -25.09 -0.90 -14.27
CA PRO A 37 -25.01 -0.43 -15.65
C PRO A 37 -23.57 -0.37 -16.17
N LEU A 38 -23.33 -0.93 -17.36
CA LEU A 38 -22.05 -0.79 -18.05
C LEU A 38 -21.79 0.68 -18.42
N SER A 39 -20.51 1.09 -18.49
CA SER A 39 -20.16 2.40 -19.05
C SER A 39 -20.54 2.50 -20.52
N ALA A 40 -20.77 3.74 -20.98
CA ALA A 40 -21.22 4.00 -22.35
C ALA A 40 -20.10 3.99 -23.40
N GLY A 41 -18.84 3.80 -22.98
CA GLY A 41 -17.70 3.74 -23.87
C GLY A 41 -17.51 2.37 -24.53
N LYS A 42 -16.52 2.29 -25.40
CA LYS A 42 -16.16 1.11 -26.20
C LYS A 42 -15.84 -0.10 -25.33
N TYR A 43 -15.22 0.11 -24.17
CA TYR A 43 -14.80 -0.99 -23.31
C TYR A 43 -15.96 -1.52 -22.44
N GLN A 44 -17.06 -0.77 -22.31
CA GLN A 44 -18.26 -1.17 -21.56
C GLN A 44 -17.91 -1.72 -20.17
N LEU A 45 -17.12 -0.96 -19.41
CA LEU A 45 -16.63 -1.34 -18.09
C LEU A 45 -17.79 -1.54 -17.11
N SER A 46 -17.71 -2.64 -16.37
CA SER A 46 -18.64 -3.04 -15.31
C SER A 46 -18.73 -2.00 -14.19
N TYR A 47 -19.89 -1.85 -13.56
CA TYR A 47 -20.02 -1.13 -12.29
C TYR A 47 -19.57 -2.04 -11.14
N GLN A 48 -18.63 -1.58 -10.31
CA GLN A 48 -18.02 -2.44 -9.27
C GLN A 48 -18.15 -1.93 -7.85
N ARG A 49 -18.86 -0.82 -7.62
CA ARG A 49 -19.13 -0.40 -6.25
C ARG A 49 -20.22 -1.29 -5.66
N PRO A 50 -20.07 -1.79 -4.42
CA PRO A 50 -21.17 -2.43 -3.71
C PRO A 50 -22.41 -1.53 -3.64
N GLU A 51 -23.56 -2.17 -3.52
CA GLU A 51 -24.80 -1.52 -3.11
C GLU A 51 -24.56 -0.65 -1.86
N GLN A 52 -25.24 0.49 -1.77
CA GLN A 52 -24.90 1.49 -0.75
C GLN A 52 -24.94 0.94 0.69
N SER A 53 -25.88 0.04 0.98
CA SER A 53 -26.01 -0.63 2.29
C SER A 53 -24.89 -1.63 2.60
N CYS A 54 -24.10 -2.00 1.59
CA CYS A 54 -23.01 -2.98 1.68
C CYS A 54 -21.63 -2.34 1.69
N ARG A 55 -21.54 -1.01 1.59
CA ARG A 55 -20.28 -0.27 1.70
C ARG A 55 -19.82 -0.27 3.15
N THR A 56 -18.56 -0.63 3.38
CA THR A 56 -18.01 -0.78 4.74
C THR A 56 -17.84 0.55 5.47
N PHE A 57 -17.62 1.63 4.74
CA PHE A 57 -17.53 2.98 5.24
C PHE A 57 -17.95 3.95 4.12
N SER A 58 -18.61 5.06 4.46
CA SER A 58 -19.06 6.04 3.47
C SER A 58 -18.84 7.45 3.97
N LEU A 59 -18.29 8.29 3.09
CA LEU A 59 -17.88 9.65 3.41
C LEU A 59 -18.48 10.63 2.39
N PRO A 60 -19.21 11.67 2.83
CA PRO A 60 -19.78 12.67 1.93
C PRO A 60 -18.74 13.35 1.03
N GLU A 61 -17.55 13.64 1.54
CA GLU A 61 -16.44 14.26 0.81
C GLU A 61 -15.93 13.39 -0.35
N VAL A 62 -15.97 12.06 -0.20
CA VAL A 62 -15.57 11.12 -1.26
C VAL A 62 -16.63 11.05 -2.34
N GLU A 63 -17.92 10.99 -1.98
CA GLU A 63 -19.00 11.05 -2.96
C GLU A 63 -19.00 12.39 -3.72
N ALA A 64 -18.71 13.50 -3.02
CA ALA A 64 -18.57 14.82 -3.65
C ALA A 64 -17.41 14.86 -4.65
N ALA A 65 -16.25 14.29 -4.29
CA ALA A 65 -15.10 14.18 -5.19
C ALA A 65 -15.43 13.33 -6.44
N ILE A 66 -16.19 12.24 -6.29
CA ILE A 66 -16.66 11.44 -7.42
C ILE A 66 -17.56 12.25 -8.36
N GLN A 67 -18.48 13.05 -7.82
CA GLN A 67 -19.35 13.91 -8.65
C GLN A 67 -18.56 15.03 -9.34
N ASP A 68 -17.58 15.62 -8.67
CA ASP A 68 -16.71 16.63 -9.26
C ASP A 68 -15.87 16.05 -10.43
N MET A 69 -15.30 14.86 -10.23
CA MET A 69 -14.55 14.15 -11.27
C MET A 69 -15.43 13.72 -12.44
N ARG A 70 -16.74 13.48 -12.24
CA ARG A 70 -17.70 13.24 -13.33
C ARG A 70 -17.80 14.43 -14.29
N GLY A 71 -17.64 15.66 -13.78
CA GLY A 71 -17.58 16.86 -14.61
C GLY A 71 -16.23 17.09 -15.27
N ALA A 72 -15.15 16.57 -14.68
CA ALA A 72 -13.78 16.76 -15.14
C ALA A 72 -13.28 15.71 -16.14
N ILE A 73 -13.79 14.48 -16.08
CA ILE A 73 -13.41 13.38 -16.98
C ILE A 73 -14.43 13.29 -18.11
N SER A 74 -13.99 13.51 -19.36
CA SER A 74 -14.86 13.40 -20.53
C SER A 74 -15.09 11.97 -21.00
N ASP A 75 -14.10 11.10 -20.82
CA ASP A 75 -14.17 9.71 -21.28
C ASP A 75 -15.01 8.83 -20.31
N PRO A 76 -16.09 8.18 -20.80
CA PRO A 76 -17.01 7.45 -19.93
C PRO A 76 -16.39 6.17 -19.32
N ASP A 77 -15.43 5.53 -19.99
CA ASP A 77 -14.75 4.34 -19.48
C ASP A 77 -13.72 4.74 -18.41
N LEU A 78 -12.95 5.80 -18.65
CA LEU A 78 -12.04 6.37 -17.64
C LEU A 78 -12.81 6.81 -16.39
N PHE A 79 -13.95 7.49 -16.56
CA PHE A 79 -14.76 7.90 -15.42
C PHE A 79 -15.35 6.68 -14.67
N ARG A 80 -15.83 5.66 -15.38
CA ARG A 80 -16.31 4.42 -14.75
C ARG A 80 -15.22 3.75 -13.93
N LEU A 81 -14.01 3.67 -14.47
CA LEU A 81 -12.87 3.11 -13.75
C LEU A 81 -12.58 3.92 -12.48
N PHE A 82 -12.52 5.25 -12.57
CA PHE A 82 -12.35 6.12 -11.40
C PHE A 82 -13.46 5.94 -10.35
N GLU A 83 -14.73 5.93 -10.77
CA GLU A 83 -15.90 5.76 -9.91
C GLU A 83 -15.82 4.44 -9.14
N ASN A 84 -15.33 3.37 -9.77
CA ASN A 84 -15.16 2.07 -9.14
C ASN A 84 -13.94 2.02 -8.20
N THR A 85 -12.82 2.61 -8.61
CA THR A 85 -11.52 2.37 -7.95
C THR A 85 -11.24 3.34 -6.80
N PHE A 86 -11.59 4.63 -6.96
CA PHE A 86 -11.26 5.65 -5.96
C PHE A 86 -11.88 5.37 -4.58
N PRO A 87 -13.18 5.03 -4.44
CA PRO A 87 -13.77 4.72 -3.14
C PRO A 87 -13.56 3.26 -2.70
N ASN A 88 -12.85 2.43 -3.46
CA ASN A 88 -12.86 0.97 -3.26
C ASN A 88 -12.43 0.54 -1.85
N THR A 89 -11.42 1.18 -1.25
CA THR A 89 -11.03 0.91 0.15
C THR A 89 -12.18 1.18 1.12
N LEU A 90 -12.83 2.34 1.03
CA LEU A 90 -13.93 2.69 1.92
C LEU A 90 -15.14 1.78 1.71
N ASP A 91 -15.42 1.47 0.45
CA ASP A 91 -16.54 0.62 0.07
C ASP A 91 -16.33 -0.83 0.55
N THR A 92 -15.10 -1.35 0.60
CA THR A 92 -14.87 -2.81 0.69
C THR A 92 -13.88 -3.29 1.76
N THR A 93 -12.94 -2.46 2.22
CA THR A 93 -11.80 -2.93 3.04
C THR A 93 -11.70 -2.34 4.44
N ILE A 94 -12.56 -1.38 4.82
CA ILE A 94 -12.68 -0.94 6.22
C ILE A 94 -13.40 -2.05 7.00
N SER A 95 -12.70 -3.16 7.25
CA SER A 95 -13.27 -4.39 7.79
C SER A 95 -13.75 -4.24 9.23
N TRP A 96 -13.15 -3.30 9.98
CA TRP A 96 -13.64 -2.87 11.28
C TRP A 96 -13.11 -1.48 11.66
N HIS A 97 -13.96 -0.66 12.29
CA HIS A 97 -13.59 0.62 12.89
C HIS A 97 -14.29 0.75 14.24
N GLY A 98 -13.55 1.16 15.26
CA GLY A 98 -14.05 1.24 16.63
C GLY A 98 -13.02 1.84 17.57
N PHE A 99 -13.04 1.41 18.82
CA PHE A 99 -12.17 1.93 19.88
C PHE A 99 -11.47 0.81 20.62
N ALA A 100 -10.36 1.16 21.24
CA ALA A 100 -9.63 0.31 22.16
C ALA A 100 -10.49 -0.17 23.33
N SER A 101 -10.27 -1.41 23.73
CA SER A 101 -10.92 -1.94 24.95
C SER A 101 -10.47 -1.14 26.17
N GLY A 102 -11.43 -0.58 26.91
CA GLY A 102 -11.16 0.22 28.10
C GLY A 102 -10.68 1.65 27.85
N ASN A 103 -10.61 2.11 26.59
CA ASN A 103 -10.25 3.48 26.25
C ASN A 103 -11.06 3.98 25.04
N SER A 104 -12.16 4.70 25.31
CA SER A 104 -13.07 5.22 24.28
C SER A 104 -12.51 6.37 23.43
N ASP A 105 -11.32 6.88 23.76
CA ASP A 105 -10.68 7.96 23.02
C ASP A 105 -9.65 7.44 22.00
N GLU A 106 -9.21 6.19 22.13
CA GLU A 106 -8.26 5.56 21.22
C GLU A 106 -9.02 4.83 20.10
N GLU A 107 -9.27 5.55 19.01
CA GLU A 107 -9.81 4.99 17.78
C GLU A 107 -8.88 3.90 17.23
N LEU A 108 -9.47 2.90 16.58
CA LEU A 108 -8.79 1.80 15.89
C LEU A 108 -9.48 1.52 14.56
N THR A 109 -8.70 1.33 13.50
CA THR A 109 -9.20 1.05 12.16
C THR A 109 -8.43 -0.12 11.56
N PHE A 110 -9.12 -1.24 11.34
CA PHE A 110 -8.57 -2.43 10.70
C PHE A 110 -8.94 -2.44 9.23
N ILE A 111 -7.93 -2.34 8.37
CA ILE A 111 -8.06 -2.21 6.92
C ILE A 111 -7.44 -3.44 6.26
N THR A 112 -8.23 -4.21 5.52
CA THR A 112 -7.74 -5.39 4.80
C THR A 112 -7.17 -5.01 3.44
N THR A 113 -6.29 -5.85 2.87
CA THR A 113 -5.70 -5.58 1.55
C THR A 113 -6.71 -5.74 0.41
N GLY A 114 -7.75 -6.52 0.66
CA GLY A 114 -8.83 -6.84 -0.26
C GLY A 114 -9.25 -8.29 -0.08
N ASP A 115 -8.94 -9.10 -1.09
CA ASP A 115 -9.15 -10.55 -1.14
C ASP A 115 -8.45 -11.35 -0.03
N ILE A 116 -7.51 -10.74 0.70
CA ILE A 116 -6.86 -11.31 1.89
C ILE A 116 -7.34 -10.57 3.14
N VAL A 117 -7.92 -11.30 4.09
CA VAL A 117 -8.51 -10.74 5.32
C VAL A 117 -7.45 -10.54 6.41
N ALA A 118 -6.41 -9.78 6.10
CA ALA A 118 -5.36 -9.35 7.02
C ALA A 118 -4.91 -7.94 6.66
N MET A 119 -4.27 -7.26 7.62
CA MET A 119 -3.80 -5.88 7.46
C MET A 119 -2.29 -5.87 7.27
N TRP A 120 -1.85 -5.58 6.05
CA TRP A 120 -0.47 -5.18 5.79
C TRP A 120 -0.26 -3.73 6.22
N LEU A 121 0.86 -3.43 6.87
CA LEU A 121 1.21 -2.05 7.24
C LEU A 121 1.33 -1.17 5.98
N ARG A 122 1.97 -1.71 4.94
CA ARG A 122 2.12 -1.08 3.62
C ARG A 122 0.77 -0.78 2.96
N ASP A 123 -0.05 -1.80 2.73
CA ASP A 123 -1.30 -1.68 1.99
C ASP A 123 -2.25 -0.71 2.68
N SER A 124 -2.46 -0.88 3.99
CA SER A 124 -3.38 -0.01 4.75
C SER A 124 -2.96 1.47 4.75
N ALA A 125 -1.65 1.75 4.80
CA ALA A 125 -1.14 3.11 4.69
C ALA A 125 -1.37 3.69 3.28
N ASN A 126 -1.11 2.94 2.22
CA ASN A 126 -1.26 3.42 0.84
C ASN A 126 -2.73 3.50 0.39
N GLN A 127 -3.59 2.59 0.88
CA GLN A 127 -5.04 2.65 0.73
C GLN A 127 -5.58 3.97 1.32
N LEU A 128 -5.14 4.37 2.52
CA LEU A 128 -5.54 5.64 3.11
C LEU A 128 -4.89 6.86 2.43
N ARG A 129 -3.62 6.77 2.00
CA ARG A 129 -2.92 7.84 1.28
C ARG A 129 -3.69 8.30 0.05
N SER A 130 -4.41 7.40 -0.61
CA SER A 130 -5.25 7.71 -1.77
C SER A 130 -6.30 8.81 -1.48
N TYR A 131 -6.72 8.94 -0.22
CA TYR A 131 -7.67 9.97 0.24
C TYR A 131 -7.00 11.19 0.89
N LYS A 132 -5.66 11.23 0.97
CA LYS A 132 -4.91 12.38 1.52
C LYS A 132 -5.35 13.74 0.93
N PRO A 133 -5.68 13.88 -0.38
CA PRO A 133 -6.16 15.15 -0.91
C PRO A 133 -7.45 15.67 -0.27
N LEU A 134 -8.30 14.76 0.25
CA LEU A 134 -9.58 15.06 0.91
C LEU A 134 -9.47 15.12 2.44
N LEU A 135 -8.31 14.78 3.01
CA LEU A 135 -8.13 14.72 4.44
C LEU A 135 -8.10 16.13 5.04
N GLU A 136 -9.00 16.37 5.99
CA GLU A 136 -9.07 17.58 6.81
C GLU A 136 -9.10 17.24 8.30
N ALA A 137 -8.72 18.19 9.15
CA ALA A 137 -8.84 18.03 10.59
C ALA A 137 -10.31 17.89 10.99
N ASN A 138 -10.69 16.73 11.55
CA ASN A 138 -12.05 16.45 11.97
C ASN A 138 -12.07 15.54 13.21
N ALA A 139 -12.78 15.96 14.26
CA ALA A 139 -12.88 15.24 15.53
C ALA A 139 -14.00 14.17 15.54
N SER A 140 -14.85 14.12 14.52
CA SER A 140 -15.90 13.10 14.40
C SER A 140 -15.29 11.71 14.21
N SER A 141 -15.83 10.72 14.92
CA SER A 141 -15.48 9.30 14.75
C SER A 141 -16.01 8.70 13.44
N ALA A 142 -16.80 9.46 12.67
CA ALA A 142 -17.31 9.06 11.36
C ALA A 142 -16.67 9.91 10.24
N SER A 143 -15.39 10.24 10.37
CA SER A 143 -14.67 11.11 9.41
C SER A 143 -13.48 10.39 8.79
N LEU A 144 -12.95 10.92 7.69
CA LEU A 144 -11.70 10.42 7.14
C LEU A 144 -10.55 10.52 8.17
N ALA A 145 -10.52 11.58 8.97
CA ALA A 145 -9.51 11.78 10.00
C ALA A 145 -9.56 10.70 11.09
N SER A 146 -10.74 10.18 11.46
CA SER A 146 -10.84 9.08 12.43
C SER A 146 -10.31 7.76 11.86
N LEU A 147 -10.46 7.53 10.55
CA LEU A 147 -9.86 6.36 9.91
C LEU A 147 -8.33 6.41 9.98
N PHE A 148 -7.73 7.56 9.67
CA PHE A 148 -6.27 7.77 9.78
C PHE A 148 -5.78 7.59 11.22
N ARG A 149 -6.38 8.29 12.20
CA ARG A 149 -6.01 8.14 13.61
C ARG A 149 -6.13 6.69 14.08
N GLY A 150 -7.22 6.02 13.72
CA GLY A 150 -7.44 4.63 14.09
C GLY A 150 -6.45 3.65 13.44
N ALA A 151 -6.07 3.89 12.19
CA ALA A 151 -5.05 3.08 11.52
C ALA A 151 -3.66 3.32 12.14
N ILE A 152 -3.30 4.58 12.44
CA ILE A 152 -2.02 4.92 13.11
C ILE A 152 -1.93 4.24 14.48
N ASN A 153 -2.98 4.33 15.30
CA ASN A 153 -3.01 3.68 16.62
C ASN A 153 -2.88 2.16 16.51
N LEU A 154 -3.61 1.54 15.57
CA LEU A 154 -3.57 0.10 15.39
C LEU A 154 -2.21 -0.38 14.87
N GLN A 155 -1.63 0.30 13.87
CA GLN A 155 -0.28 -0.01 13.39
C GLN A 155 0.78 0.19 14.48
N ALA A 156 0.64 1.21 15.35
CA ALA A 156 1.54 1.39 16.49
C ALA A 156 1.52 0.19 17.44
N ARG A 157 0.34 -0.40 17.72
CA ARG A 157 0.21 -1.61 18.55
C ARG A 157 0.91 -2.81 17.89
N TYR A 158 0.73 -2.99 16.60
CA TYR A 158 1.38 -4.04 15.83
C TYR A 158 2.91 -3.95 15.91
N LEU A 159 3.46 -2.76 15.67
CA LEU A 159 4.90 -2.51 15.72
C LEU A 159 5.49 -2.71 17.12
N LEU A 160 4.77 -2.33 18.18
CA LEU A 160 5.24 -2.54 19.56
C LEU A 160 5.40 -4.03 19.91
N THR A 161 4.60 -4.90 19.30
CA THR A 161 4.63 -6.35 19.59
C THR A 161 5.51 -7.11 18.61
N SER A 162 5.47 -6.79 17.33
CA SER A 162 6.18 -7.56 16.29
C SER A 162 6.68 -6.66 15.15
N PRO A 163 7.71 -5.83 15.40
CA PRO A 163 8.19 -4.84 14.43
C PRO A 163 8.87 -5.44 13.20
N HIS A 164 9.13 -6.75 13.20
CA HIS A 164 9.71 -7.45 12.07
C HIS A 164 8.67 -8.06 11.12
N CYS A 165 7.38 -7.90 11.39
CA CYS A 165 6.33 -8.55 10.63
C CYS A 165 5.56 -7.55 9.75
N ASN A 166 5.21 -7.96 8.54
CA ASN A 166 4.53 -7.16 7.52
C ASN A 166 3.00 -7.13 7.68
N ALA A 167 2.40 -8.25 8.15
CA ALA A 167 0.96 -8.46 8.11
C ALA A 167 0.36 -8.92 9.44
N PHE A 168 -0.81 -8.40 9.79
CA PHE A 168 -1.43 -8.60 11.11
C PHE A 168 -2.89 -9.05 11.05
N GLN A 169 -3.28 -9.79 12.08
CA GLN A 169 -4.63 -10.24 12.33
C GLN A 169 -5.51 -9.08 12.82
N ALA A 170 -6.83 -9.24 12.72
CA ALA A 170 -7.77 -8.24 13.25
C ALA A 170 -7.56 -8.01 14.77
N PRO A 171 -7.74 -6.78 15.28
CA PRO A 171 -7.64 -6.51 16.71
C PRO A 171 -8.72 -7.28 17.47
N ALA A 172 -8.42 -7.71 18.70
CA ALA A 172 -9.34 -8.49 19.51
C ALA A 172 -10.70 -7.79 19.71
N GLU A 173 -10.69 -6.45 19.79
CA GLU A 173 -11.88 -5.60 19.88
C GLU A 173 -12.86 -5.77 18.71
N SER A 174 -12.40 -6.24 17.54
CA SER A 174 -13.26 -6.49 16.40
C SER A 174 -14.09 -7.77 16.52
N GLY A 175 -13.75 -8.66 17.46
CA GLY A 175 -14.38 -9.98 17.61
C GLY A 175 -14.22 -10.90 16.39
N LYS A 176 -13.33 -10.56 15.44
CA LYS A 176 -13.07 -11.37 14.25
C LYS A 176 -12.03 -12.44 14.62
N PRO A 177 -12.21 -13.69 14.18
CA PRO A 177 -11.22 -14.72 14.42
C PRO A 177 -9.95 -14.44 13.61
N PRO A 178 -8.76 -14.82 14.12
CA PRO A 178 -7.55 -14.87 13.32
C PRO A 178 -7.78 -15.70 12.05
N GLN A 179 -7.24 -15.21 10.94
CA GLN A 179 -7.27 -15.92 9.67
C GLN A 179 -6.13 -16.93 9.60
N ASP A 180 -6.42 -18.07 8.99
CA ASP A 180 -5.40 -19.08 8.72
C ASP A 180 -4.52 -18.66 7.55
N ASN A 181 -3.20 -18.84 7.71
CA ASN A 181 -2.21 -18.64 6.67
C ASN A 181 -1.36 -19.91 6.57
N SER A 182 -1.82 -20.85 5.76
CA SER A 182 -1.15 -22.15 5.59
C SER A 182 0.27 -22.03 5.03
N ALA A 183 0.59 -20.94 4.31
CA ALA A 183 1.97 -20.68 3.88
C ALA A 183 2.91 -20.47 5.07
N ALA A 184 2.41 -19.87 6.16
CA ALA A 184 3.16 -19.61 7.37
C ALA A 184 3.24 -20.81 8.34
N ASP A 185 2.63 -21.96 8.01
CA ASP A 185 2.67 -23.16 8.88
C ASP A 185 4.07 -23.68 9.12
N THR A 186 4.94 -23.53 8.12
CA THR A 186 6.33 -24.00 8.17
C THR A 186 7.33 -22.90 8.48
N ASP A 187 6.87 -21.69 8.80
CA ASP A 187 7.72 -20.55 9.07
C ASP A 187 8.52 -20.75 10.36
N VAL A 188 9.83 -20.56 10.25
CA VAL A 188 10.77 -20.50 11.37
C VAL A 188 11.38 -19.11 11.38
N VAL A 189 10.93 -18.28 12.32
CA VAL A 189 11.27 -16.86 12.39
C VAL A 189 11.92 -16.53 13.72
N THR A 190 12.97 -15.72 13.67
CA THR A 190 13.56 -15.07 14.85
C THR A 190 13.48 -13.56 14.67
N PRO A 191 12.99 -12.78 15.65
CA PRO A 191 12.32 -13.23 16.87
C PRO A 191 11.02 -14.01 16.60
N ALA A 192 10.63 -14.88 17.53
CA ALA A 192 9.37 -15.61 17.41
C ALA A 192 8.16 -14.66 17.54
N TYR A 193 7.06 -14.99 16.89
CA TYR A 193 5.83 -14.20 16.87
C TYR A 193 4.60 -15.07 17.19
N ASP A 194 3.50 -14.43 17.59
CA ASP A 194 2.21 -15.09 17.84
C ASP A 194 1.35 -15.06 16.56
N LYS A 195 1.02 -16.23 16.01
CA LYS A 195 0.17 -16.37 14.81
C LYS A 195 -1.28 -15.90 15.01
N ASN A 196 -1.73 -15.77 16.26
CA ASN A 196 -3.05 -15.20 16.56
C ASN A 196 -3.06 -13.67 16.46
N PHE A 197 -1.88 -13.04 16.40
CA PHE A 197 -1.71 -11.59 16.30
C PHE A 197 -1.11 -11.18 14.96
N VAL A 198 -0.16 -11.97 14.44
CA VAL A 198 0.53 -11.76 13.17
C VAL A 198 -0.01 -12.73 12.13
N PHE A 199 -0.36 -12.21 10.95
CA PHE A 199 -0.77 -13.03 9.81
C PHE A 199 0.44 -13.57 9.03
N GLU A 200 1.44 -12.73 8.81
CA GLU A 200 2.72 -13.10 8.18
C GLU A 200 3.84 -12.25 8.78
N CYS A 201 5.03 -12.85 8.92
CA CYS A 201 6.18 -12.19 9.51
C CYS A 201 7.39 -12.10 8.57
N LYS A 202 7.17 -11.58 7.35
CA LYS A 202 8.25 -11.21 6.43
C LYS A 202 8.74 -9.81 6.79
N TYR A 203 10.04 -9.67 7.08
CA TYR A 203 10.59 -8.37 7.45
C TYR A 203 10.86 -7.50 6.22
N GLU A 204 10.14 -6.38 6.18
CA GLU A 204 10.14 -5.40 5.11
C GLU A 204 10.39 -4.02 5.72
N LEU A 205 11.48 -3.36 5.32
CA LEU A 205 11.79 -2.02 5.81
C LEU A 205 10.70 -1.00 5.40
N ASP A 206 10.02 -1.23 4.28
CA ASP A 206 8.90 -0.41 3.86
C ASP A 206 7.67 -0.54 4.78
N SER A 207 7.49 -1.67 5.49
CA SER A 207 6.41 -1.80 6.48
C SER A 207 6.58 -0.82 7.64
N LEU A 208 7.81 -0.56 8.09
CA LEU A 208 8.11 0.50 9.07
C LEU A 208 7.91 1.89 8.44
N SER A 209 8.31 2.04 7.19
CA SER A 209 8.21 3.30 6.45
C SER A 209 6.75 3.68 6.16
N ALA A 210 5.87 2.70 5.96
CA ALA A 210 4.44 2.89 5.75
C ALA A 210 3.75 3.49 6.99
N PHE A 211 4.14 3.04 8.19
CA PHE A 211 3.66 3.65 9.44
C PHE A 211 4.11 5.12 9.58
N LEU A 212 5.36 5.41 9.22
CA LEU A 212 5.88 6.79 9.21
C LEU A 212 5.16 7.65 8.16
N GLN A 213 4.94 7.11 6.96
CA GLN A 213 4.18 7.76 5.90
C GLN A 213 2.76 8.09 6.35
N LEU A 214 2.03 7.10 6.87
CA LEU A 214 0.66 7.28 7.33
C LEU A 214 0.57 8.37 8.41
N SER A 215 1.53 8.36 9.34
CA SER A 215 1.66 9.37 10.39
C SER A 215 1.90 10.77 9.81
N TYR A 216 2.85 10.90 8.89
CA TYR A 216 3.15 12.17 8.26
C TYR A 216 1.99 12.68 7.40
N ASP A 217 1.33 11.82 6.62
CA ASP A 217 0.21 12.20 5.77
C ASP A 217 -0.96 12.77 6.59
N TYR A 218 -1.23 12.19 7.76
CA TYR A 218 -2.20 12.75 8.72
C TYR A 218 -1.75 14.12 9.24
N TYR A 219 -0.52 14.22 9.73
CA TYR A 219 0.00 15.46 10.31
C TYR A 219 0.07 16.60 9.28
N ASP A 220 0.55 16.32 8.08
CA ASP A 220 0.71 17.27 6.97
C ASP A 220 -0.62 17.97 6.65
N LYS A 221 -1.72 17.20 6.62
CA LYS A 221 -3.05 17.73 6.30
C LYS A 221 -3.82 18.32 7.47
N THR A 222 -3.68 17.76 8.67
CA THR A 222 -4.50 18.14 9.83
C THR A 222 -3.79 19.09 10.79
N GLN A 223 -2.46 19.09 10.78
CA GLN A 223 -1.58 19.78 11.75
C GLN A 223 -1.83 19.36 13.21
N ASP A 224 -2.53 18.25 13.45
CA ASP A 224 -2.88 17.72 14.77
C ASP A 224 -1.68 16.98 15.38
N SER A 225 -0.70 17.73 15.90
CA SER A 225 0.45 17.16 16.60
C SER A 225 0.10 16.55 17.96
N ASP A 226 -0.94 17.06 18.61
CA ASP A 226 -1.30 16.63 19.97
C ASP A 226 -1.78 15.18 19.97
N PHE A 227 -2.44 14.73 18.91
CA PHE A 227 -2.81 13.32 18.71
C PHE A 227 -1.65 12.35 18.95
N PHE A 228 -0.46 12.64 18.41
CA PHE A 228 0.69 11.74 18.46
C PHE A 228 1.25 11.54 19.88
N GLY A 229 0.97 12.46 20.81
CA GLY A 229 1.34 12.34 22.22
C GLY A 229 0.35 11.57 23.10
N LYS A 230 -0.85 11.24 22.59
CA LYS A 230 -1.94 10.69 23.42
C LYS A 230 -1.80 9.21 23.73
N PHE A 231 -1.30 8.43 22.77
CA PHE A 231 -1.30 6.96 22.84
C PHE A 231 0.11 6.40 22.60
N GLN A 232 0.21 5.35 21.78
CA GLN A 232 1.42 4.53 21.66
C GLN A 232 2.39 5.00 20.55
N TRP A 233 2.07 6.07 19.81
CA TRP A 233 2.88 6.48 18.67
C TRP A 233 4.35 6.76 19.03
N VAL A 234 4.61 7.51 20.11
CA VAL A 234 5.99 7.79 20.57
C VAL A 234 6.75 6.51 20.91
N ASN A 235 6.10 5.54 21.53
CA ASN A 235 6.72 4.25 21.85
C ASN A 235 6.96 3.42 20.58
N ALA A 236 6.02 3.42 19.64
CA ALA A 236 6.19 2.76 18.35
C ALA A 236 7.37 3.36 17.57
N ILE A 237 7.56 4.68 17.59
CA ILE A 237 8.73 5.32 16.98
C ILE A 237 10.04 4.84 17.62
N LYS A 238 10.10 4.71 18.95
CA LYS A 238 11.28 4.12 19.61
C LYS A 238 11.54 2.70 19.12
N THR A 239 10.51 1.86 19.01
CA THR A 239 10.63 0.50 18.48
C THR A 239 11.07 0.47 17.02
N VAL A 240 10.57 1.38 16.17
CA VAL A 240 11.00 1.54 14.77
C VAL A 240 12.50 1.87 14.71
N LEU A 241 12.96 2.83 15.52
CA LEU A 241 14.37 3.22 15.58
C LEU A 241 15.26 2.08 16.08
N ASP A 242 14.86 1.42 17.17
CA ASP A 242 15.63 0.30 17.75
C ASP A 242 15.72 -0.86 16.75
N THR A 243 14.63 -1.16 16.03
CA THR A 243 14.59 -2.21 15.00
C THR A 243 15.50 -1.86 13.82
N ALA A 244 15.37 -0.65 13.28
CA ALA A 244 16.18 -0.19 12.15
C ALA A 244 17.67 -0.14 12.49
N GLU A 245 18.04 0.38 13.67
CA GLU A 245 19.42 0.44 14.13
C GLU A 245 20.02 -0.96 14.35
N ALA A 246 19.24 -1.91 14.89
CA ALA A 246 19.70 -3.29 15.02
C ALA A 246 20.05 -3.91 13.65
N LEU A 247 19.30 -3.56 12.61
CA LEU A 247 19.46 -4.05 11.25
C LEU A 247 20.49 -3.27 10.40
N LEU A 248 21.20 -2.31 10.98
CA LEU A 248 22.44 -1.73 10.41
C LEU A 248 23.64 -2.69 10.51
N VAL A 249 23.51 -3.77 11.30
CA VAL A 249 24.59 -4.72 11.53
C VAL A 249 24.97 -5.46 10.24
N GLY A 250 26.26 -5.44 9.91
CA GLY A 250 26.80 -6.25 8.80
C GLY A 250 27.00 -7.71 9.20
N THR A 251 27.24 -8.58 8.21
CA THR A 251 27.40 -10.02 8.45
C THR A 251 28.61 -10.38 9.32
N TYR A 252 29.71 -9.64 9.16
CA TYR A 252 30.94 -9.87 9.92
C TYR A 252 31.30 -8.66 10.79
N ALA A 253 31.79 -8.93 12.00
CA ALA A 253 32.49 -7.96 12.84
C ALA A 253 33.90 -7.68 12.31
N ASP A 254 34.56 -6.68 12.88
CA ASP A 254 35.91 -6.22 12.49
C ASP A 254 36.97 -7.32 12.60
N ASP A 255 36.81 -8.23 13.56
CA ASP A 255 37.69 -9.36 13.81
C ASP A 255 37.35 -10.62 12.98
N GLY A 256 36.33 -10.53 12.11
CA GLY A 256 35.89 -11.62 11.24
C GLY A 256 34.91 -12.60 11.88
N HIS A 257 34.48 -12.40 13.14
CA HIS A 257 33.37 -13.17 13.68
C HIS A 257 32.05 -12.85 12.97
N VAL A 258 31.20 -13.86 12.78
CA VAL A 258 29.87 -13.69 12.19
C VAL A 258 28.95 -13.07 13.24
N ASN A 259 28.36 -11.92 12.94
CA ASN A 259 27.37 -11.29 13.80
C ASN A 259 26.07 -12.10 13.80
N SER A 260 25.37 -12.12 14.94
CA SER A 260 24.01 -12.66 14.99
C SER A 260 23.07 -11.75 14.19
N SER A 261 22.31 -12.32 13.25
CA SER A 261 21.27 -11.56 12.55
C SER A 261 20.15 -11.20 13.52
N PRO A 262 19.69 -9.93 13.60
CA PRO A 262 18.57 -9.53 14.46
C PRO A 262 17.24 -10.18 14.05
N TYR A 263 17.15 -10.52 12.76
CA TYR A 263 16.01 -11.20 12.15
C TYR A 263 16.47 -12.39 11.30
N THR A 264 15.76 -13.51 11.39
CA THR A 264 15.89 -14.63 10.46
C THR A 264 14.53 -15.19 10.07
N PHE A 265 14.42 -15.73 8.87
CA PHE A 265 13.19 -16.32 8.36
C PHE A 265 13.47 -17.51 7.45
N GLN A 266 12.79 -18.63 7.66
CA GLN A 266 12.77 -19.76 6.74
C GLN A 266 11.35 -20.30 6.58
N ARG A 267 10.96 -20.56 5.34
CA ARG A 267 9.73 -21.26 4.97
C ARG A 267 10.08 -22.50 4.15
N THR A 268 9.31 -23.57 4.30
CA THR A 268 9.39 -24.73 3.40
C THR A 268 8.52 -24.44 2.17
N THR A 269 9.16 -24.21 1.03
CA THR A 269 8.49 -23.74 -0.19
C THR A 269 9.25 -24.18 -1.45
N THR A 270 8.57 -24.23 -2.59
CA THR A 270 9.19 -24.42 -3.91
C THR A 270 9.54 -23.09 -4.60
N SER A 271 9.06 -21.95 -4.09
CA SER A 271 9.45 -20.63 -4.58
C SER A 271 10.72 -20.16 -3.88
N ALA A 272 11.72 -19.74 -4.66
CA ALA A 272 12.98 -19.24 -4.13
C ALA A 272 12.85 -17.89 -3.42
N SER A 273 11.86 -17.07 -3.80
CA SER A 273 11.61 -15.76 -3.18
C SER A 273 10.86 -15.84 -1.86
N GLU A 274 10.22 -16.98 -1.57
CA GLU A 274 9.39 -17.19 -0.38
C GLU A 274 10.21 -17.65 0.85
N THR A 275 11.54 -17.59 0.81
CA THR A 275 12.44 -17.99 1.91
C THR A 275 13.78 -17.25 1.81
N LEU A 276 14.61 -17.32 2.85
CA LEU A 276 15.91 -16.62 2.88
C LEU A 276 17.11 -17.59 2.83
N LEU A 277 18.16 -17.16 2.14
CA LEU A 277 19.46 -17.83 2.09
C LEU A 277 20.13 -17.91 3.48
N ASN A 278 21.20 -18.70 3.58
CA ASN A 278 22.10 -18.74 4.74
C ASN A 278 21.38 -19.00 6.07
N LYS A 279 20.56 -20.08 6.11
CA LYS A 279 19.77 -20.48 7.28
C LYS A 279 18.88 -19.35 7.79
N GLY A 280 18.21 -18.68 6.87
CA GLY A 280 17.26 -17.62 7.16
C GLY A 280 17.87 -16.24 7.37
N SER A 281 19.18 -16.06 7.27
CA SER A 281 19.83 -14.75 7.47
C SER A 281 19.90 -13.89 6.20
N GLY A 282 19.56 -14.44 5.02
CA GLY A 282 19.69 -13.78 3.73
C GLY A 282 21.14 -13.63 3.25
N SER A 283 21.34 -12.94 2.12
CA SER A 283 22.67 -12.69 1.53
C SER A 283 23.58 -11.84 2.44
N PRO A 284 24.92 -12.03 2.45
CA PRO A 284 25.81 -11.23 3.28
C PRO A 284 25.73 -9.72 2.99
N VAL A 285 25.96 -8.90 4.03
CA VAL A 285 25.88 -7.44 3.99
C VAL A 285 27.13 -6.83 4.60
N ARG A 286 27.73 -5.85 3.92
CA ARG A 286 28.87 -5.11 4.45
C ARG A 286 28.42 -4.13 5.52
N ARG A 287 29.15 -4.09 6.65
CA ARG A 287 28.95 -3.09 7.70
C ARG A 287 29.39 -1.69 7.25
N GLY A 288 28.86 -0.66 7.92
CA GLY A 288 29.34 0.72 7.77
C GLY A 288 28.83 1.44 6.52
N THR A 289 27.82 0.88 5.83
CA THR A 289 27.15 1.55 4.71
C THR A 289 26.16 2.63 5.18
N GLY A 290 25.68 2.53 6.42
CA GLY A 290 24.59 3.36 6.96
C GLY A 290 23.20 2.96 6.47
N LEU A 291 23.10 1.93 5.62
CA LEU A 291 21.84 1.41 5.07
C LEU A 291 21.26 0.34 5.99
N VAL A 292 19.94 0.37 6.16
CA VAL A 292 19.18 -0.61 6.94
C VAL A 292 18.86 -1.79 6.02
N ARG A 293 19.05 -3.01 6.51
CA ARG A 293 18.68 -4.23 5.78
C ARG A 293 17.17 -4.29 5.58
N SER A 294 16.73 -4.86 4.46
CA SER A 294 15.37 -5.37 4.26
C SER A 294 15.51 -6.83 3.86
N ALA A 295 14.77 -7.73 4.51
CA ALA A 295 14.84 -9.15 4.16
C ALA A 295 13.99 -9.44 2.92
N PHE A 296 12.81 -8.84 2.87
CA PHE A 296 11.86 -8.91 1.77
C PHE A 296 11.60 -7.52 1.17
N ARG A 297 11.04 -7.52 -0.04
CA ARG A 297 10.61 -6.36 -0.83
C ARG A 297 9.14 -6.05 -0.55
N PRO A 298 8.61 -4.90 -1.01
CA PRO A 298 7.18 -4.62 -0.95
C PRO A 298 6.30 -5.54 -1.83
N SER A 299 6.90 -6.44 -2.61
CA SER A 299 6.22 -7.56 -3.30
C SER A 299 6.09 -8.82 -2.42
N ASP A 300 6.51 -8.75 -1.15
CA ASP A 300 6.67 -9.88 -0.22
C ASP A 300 7.69 -10.95 -0.69
N ASP A 301 8.45 -10.69 -1.77
CA ASP A 301 9.57 -11.54 -2.23
C ASP A 301 10.87 -11.22 -1.51
N SER A 302 11.71 -12.23 -1.28
CA SER A 302 13.03 -12.01 -0.67
C SER A 302 13.95 -11.16 -1.55
N THR A 303 14.71 -10.30 -0.88
CA THR A 303 15.75 -9.50 -1.54
C THR A 303 16.90 -10.38 -2.02
N ILE A 304 17.54 -10.05 -3.16
CA ILE A 304 18.77 -10.71 -3.58
C ILE A 304 19.93 -10.16 -2.75
N PHE A 305 20.05 -8.83 -2.68
CA PHE A 305 20.93 -8.15 -1.74
C PHE A 305 20.10 -7.31 -0.76
N GLN A 306 20.38 -7.44 0.53
CA GLN A 306 19.48 -6.94 1.57
C GLN A 306 19.56 -5.42 1.77
N LEU A 307 20.54 -4.71 1.20
CA LEU A 307 20.51 -3.24 1.20
C LEU A 307 19.65 -2.77 0.04
N PHE A 308 18.34 -2.87 0.26
CA PHE A 308 17.30 -2.52 -0.69
C PHE A 308 17.12 -1.00 -0.76
N ILE A 309 17.49 -0.40 -1.89
CA ILE A 309 17.65 1.05 -2.03
C ILE A 309 16.32 1.80 -1.93
N PRO A 310 15.25 1.44 -2.67
CA PRO A 310 13.94 2.08 -2.53
C PRO A 310 13.37 2.10 -1.10
N ALA A 311 13.47 1.02 -0.33
CA ALA A 311 13.00 1.05 1.06
C ALA A 311 13.85 1.98 1.96
N ASN A 312 15.16 2.07 1.73
CA ASN A 312 16.01 3.02 2.45
C ASN A 312 15.72 4.48 2.05
N MET A 313 15.34 4.73 0.79
CA MET A 313 14.84 6.03 0.33
C MET A 313 13.56 6.42 1.09
N MET A 314 12.56 5.53 1.11
CA MET A 314 11.29 5.75 1.79
C MET A 314 11.49 5.96 3.30
N PHE A 315 12.29 5.10 3.94
CA PHE A 315 12.56 5.15 5.37
C PHE A 315 13.22 6.48 5.76
N SER A 316 14.30 6.88 5.08
CA SER A 316 14.99 8.13 5.39
C SER A 316 14.11 9.38 5.15
N SER A 317 13.31 9.38 4.09
CA SER A 317 12.35 10.45 3.79
C SER A 317 11.35 10.64 4.93
N TYR A 318 10.57 9.60 5.25
CA TYR A 318 9.48 9.74 6.23
C TYR A 318 9.97 9.76 7.67
N LEU A 319 11.11 9.15 8.00
CA LEU A 319 11.70 9.30 9.33
C LEU A 319 12.11 10.77 9.59
N GLY A 320 12.75 11.40 8.60
CA GLY A 320 13.12 12.82 8.67
C GLY A 320 11.90 13.74 8.78
N LYS A 321 10.84 13.46 8.00
CA LYS A 321 9.58 14.21 8.06
C LYS A 321 8.86 14.06 9.40
N CYS A 322 8.76 12.84 9.94
CA CYS A 322 8.15 12.57 11.24
C CYS A 322 8.95 13.14 12.42
N ALA A 323 10.24 13.43 12.26
CA ALA A 323 11.01 14.13 13.29
C ALA A 323 10.44 15.52 13.62
N ALA A 324 9.76 16.19 12.67
CA ALA A 324 9.08 17.45 12.92
C ALA A 324 7.86 17.31 13.85
N ILE A 325 7.18 16.16 13.80
CA ILE A 325 6.10 15.81 14.74
C ILE A 325 6.72 15.56 16.11
N MET A 326 7.76 14.73 16.16
CA MET A 326 8.44 14.35 17.40
C MET A 326 9.08 15.54 18.12
N GLU A 327 9.55 16.56 17.40
CA GLU A 327 10.18 17.76 18.01
C GLU A 327 9.24 18.47 19.00
N LYS A 328 7.92 18.39 18.78
CA LYS A 328 6.91 18.98 19.67
C LYS A 328 6.65 18.12 20.93
N LEU A 329 7.08 16.86 20.93
CA LEU A 329 6.79 15.87 21.98
C LEU A 329 8.04 15.50 22.79
N ASP A 330 9.16 15.26 22.10
CA ASP A 330 10.45 14.88 22.66
C ASP A 330 11.58 15.28 21.67
N SER A 331 12.22 16.42 21.93
CA SER A 331 13.28 16.97 21.06
C SER A 331 14.54 16.10 20.98
N ASN A 332 14.84 15.30 22.01
CA ASN A 332 15.98 14.39 21.98
C ASN A 332 15.70 13.21 21.04
N LEU A 333 14.50 12.64 21.13
CA LEU A 333 14.07 11.57 20.23
C LEU A 333 13.95 12.07 18.78
N ALA A 334 13.48 13.31 18.58
CA ALA A 334 13.48 13.95 17.27
C ALA A 334 14.90 14.12 16.70
N GLY A 335 15.87 14.48 17.54
CA GLY A 335 17.30 14.49 17.18
C GLY A 335 17.78 13.12 16.67
N ARG A 336 17.52 12.05 17.43
CA ARG A 336 17.85 10.67 17.02
C ARG A 336 17.21 10.29 15.68
N MET A 337 15.95 10.66 15.44
CA MET A 337 15.27 10.42 14.17
C MET A 337 15.96 11.13 13.00
N ARG A 338 16.32 12.42 13.15
CA ARG A 338 17.02 13.17 12.09
C ARG A 338 18.40 12.61 11.79
N ASP A 339 19.13 12.21 12.82
CA ASP A 339 20.47 11.66 12.68
C ASP A 339 20.42 10.34 11.91
N LEU A 340 19.52 9.42 12.28
CA LEU A 340 19.34 8.16 11.56
C LEU A 340 18.85 8.40 10.12
N ALA A 341 17.86 9.27 9.92
CA ALA A 341 17.37 9.62 8.58
C ALA A 341 18.48 10.16 7.67
N THR A 342 19.31 11.06 8.22
CA THR A 342 20.46 11.65 7.50
C THR A 342 21.51 10.59 7.17
N ASN A 343 21.83 9.72 8.13
CA ASN A 343 22.79 8.64 7.93
C ASN A 343 22.35 7.66 6.85
N VAL A 344 21.07 7.25 6.86
CA VAL A 344 20.51 6.36 5.82
C VAL A 344 20.50 7.05 4.46
N ARG A 345 20.09 8.33 4.39
CA ARG A 345 20.12 9.09 3.14
C ARG A 345 21.54 9.20 2.59
N ASN A 346 22.54 9.50 3.42
CA ASN A 346 23.95 9.52 3.03
C ASN A 346 24.42 8.14 2.54
N GLY A 347 23.94 7.06 3.17
CA GLY A 347 24.20 5.69 2.72
C GLY A 347 23.65 5.41 1.32
N VAL A 348 22.41 5.83 1.04
CA VAL A 348 21.81 5.71 -0.31
C VAL A 348 22.61 6.49 -1.34
N GLU A 349 22.95 7.75 -1.03
CA GLU A 349 23.67 8.62 -1.96
C GLU A 349 25.12 8.18 -2.22
N THR A 350 25.75 7.52 -1.25
CA THR A 350 27.15 7.07 -1.35
C THR A 350 27.26 5.69 -2.00
N TYR A 351 26.38 4.75 -1.64
CA TYR A 351 26.51 3.34 -2.02
C TYR A 351 25.44 2.87 -3.00
N GLY A 352 24.29 3.55 -3.06
CA GLY A 352 23.15 3.15 -3.90
C GLY A 352 23.27 3.58 -5.35
N LYS A 353 24.23 4.45 -5.71
CA LYS A 353 24.46 4.93 -7.07
C LYS A 353 25.53 4.10 -7.77
N VAL A 354 25.29 3.76 -9.04
CA VAL A 354 26.18 2.98 -9.88
C VAL A 354 26.26 3.55 -11.30
N GLN A 355 27.38 3.35 -11.96
CA GLN A 355 27.56 3.73 -13.35
C GLN A 355 27.02 2.65 -14.30
N HIS A 356 25.89 2.91 -14.96
CA HIS A 356 25.39 2.07 -16.05
C HIS A 356 26.08 2.43 -17.38
N SER A 357 26.28 1.44 -18.24
CA SER A 357 26.98 1.61 -19.53
C SER A 357 26.17 2.42 -20.56
N VAL A 358 24.84 2.40 -20.45
CA VAL A 358 23.91 3.08 -21.37
C VAL A 358 23.31 4.36 -20.78
N PHE A 359 22.89 4.34 -19.52
CA PHE A 359 22.06 5.41 -18.92
C PHE A 359 22.86 6.41 -18.09
N GLY A 360 24.16 6.23 -17.94
CA GLY A 360 24.94 7.07 -17.04
C GLY A 360 24.86 6.58 -15.59
N GLU A 361 25.01 7.50 -14.64
CA GLU A 361 24.82 7.20 -13.22
C GLU A 361 23.32 6.98 -12.94
N ILE A 362 23.00 5.86 -12.28
CA ILE A 362 21.66 5.45 -11.87
C ILE A 362 21.68 4.94 -10.42
N TYR A 363 20.53 4.90 -9.76
CA TYR A 363 20.34 4.10 -8.55
C TYR A 363 20.21 2.61 -8.88
N ALA A 364 20.91 1.76 -8.12
CA ALA A 364 20.71 0.32 -8.12
C ALA A 364 19.46 -0.04 -7.29
N TYR A 365 18.82 -1.17 -7.61
CA TYR A 365 17.65 -1.65 -6.86
C TYR A 365 18.07 -2.18 -5.49
N GLU A 366 19.10 -3.02 -5.48
CA GLU A 366 19.66 -3.65 -4.28
C GLU A 366 21.19 -3.72 -4.37
N ILE A 367 21.86 -3.58 -3.23
CA ILE A 367 23.32 -3.73 -3.12
C ILE A 367 23.71 -4.58 -1.90
N ASP A 368 24.94 -5.10 -1.89
CA ASP A 368 25.49 -5.83 -0.73
C ASP A 368 26.49 -4.99 0.08
N GLY A 369 26.90 -3.83 -0.45
CA GLY A 369 27.95 -2.96 0.08
C GLY A 369 29.39 -3.44 -0.16
N PHE A 370 29.58 -4.68 -0.62
CA PHE A 370 30.88 -5.24 -1.02
C PHE A 370 31.28 -4.86 -2.45
N GLY A 371 30.30 -4.43 -3.26
CA GLY A 371 30.50 -3.96 -4.63
C GLY A 371 29.53 -4.56 -5.64
N SER A 372 28.67 -5.49 -5.21
CA SER A 372 27.63 -6.06 -6.06
C SER A 372 26.42 -5.14 -6.09
N SER A 373 25.77 -5.07 -7.25
CA SER A 373 24.51 -4.35 -7.44
C SER A 373 23.56 -5.19 -8.30
N ASN A 374 22.28 -5.14 -7.95
CA ASN A 374 21.19 -5.67 -8.74
C ASN A 374 20.53 -4.50 -9.48
N LEU A 375 20.55 -4.55 -10.81
CA LEU A 375 19.99 -3.50 -11.67
C LEU A 375 18.69 -4.03 -12.27
N MET A 376 17.58 -3.59 -11.68
CA MET A 376 16.21 -3.88 -12.08
C MET A 376 15.29 -2.81 -11.48
N ASP A 377 14.00 -2.87 -11.72
CA ASP A 377 13.00 -2.30 -10.81
C ASP A 377 11.89 -3.33 -10.56
N ASP A 378 11.02 -3.03 -9.60
CA ASP A 378 9.81 -3.82 -9.30
C ASP A 378 8.60 -2.88 -9.25
N ALA A 379 7.40 -3.41 -9.52
CA ALA A 379 6.18 -2.62 -9.57
C ALA A 379 5.72 -2.10 -8.20
N ASN A 380 6.02 -2.81 -7.12
CA ASN A 380 5.51 -2.50 -5.78
C ASN A 380 6.23 -1.27 -5.19
N VAL A 381 5.46 -0.33 -4.60
CA VAL A 381 6.03 0.85 -3.92
C VAL A 381 6.45 0.49 -2.48
N PRO A 382 7.67 0.85 -2.04
CA PRO A 382 8.66 1.68 -2.73
C PRO A 382 9.47 0.93 -3.81
N SER A 383 9.50 1.50 -5.01
CA SER A 383 10.33 1.14 -6.16
C SER A 383 11.26 2.29 -6.55
N LEU A 384 12.22 2.07 -7.46
CA LEU A 384 13.06 3.15 -7.97
C LEU A 384 12.22 4.20 -8.70
N LEU A 385 11.25 3.78 -9.52
CA LEU A 385 10.30 4.67 -10.18
C LEU A 385 9.51 5.55 -9.21
N SER A 386 9.24 5.03 -8.00
CA SER A 386 8.45 5.73 -6.99
C SER A 386 9.20 6.80 -6.20
N ALA A 387 10.52 6.95 -6.39
CA ALA A 387 11.35 7.88 -5.61
C ALA A 387 10.79 9.31 -5.46
N PRO A 388 10.14 9.91 -6.48
CA PRO A 388 9.48 11.20 -6.32
C PRO A 388 8.22 11.16 -5.48
N ILE A 389 7.36 10.15 -5.67
CA ILE A 389 6.05 10.07 -4.99
C ILE A 389 6.17 9.64 -3.52
N ILE A 390 7.33 9.10 -3.12
CA ILE A 390 7.72 8.86 -1.72
C ILE A 390 8.54 10.03 -1.12
N ASP A 391 8.54 11.18 -1.78
CA ASP A 391 9.18 12.42 -1.35
C ASP A 391 10.70 12.32 -1.12
N TYR A 392 11.39 11.43 -1.83
CA TYR A 392 12.84 11.25 -1.68
C TYR A 392 13.64 12.16 -2.63
N LEU A 393 13.23 12.21 -3.90
CA LEU A 393 13.84 13.01 -4.97
C LEU A 393 12.80 13.89 -5.66
N ASP A 394 13.27 14.94 -6.33
CA ASP A 394 12.42 15.66 -7.28
C ASP A 394 12.29 14.84 -8.57
N ALA A 395 11.13 14.91 -9.24
CA ALA A 395 10.93 14.19 -10.50
C ALA A 395 11.92 14.66 -11.60
N SER A 396 12.47 15.88 -11.51
CA SER A 396 13.47 16.40 -12.44
C SER A 396 14.92 16.05 -12.07
N ASP A 397 15.16 15.32 -10.96
CA ASP A 397 16.51 14.90 -10.58
C ASP A 397 17.18 14.11 -11.72
N THR A 398 18.41 14.47 -12.06
CA THR A 398 19.09 13.92 -13.24
C THR A 398 19.38 12.42 -13.10
N ILE A 399 19.73 11.96 -11.89
CA ILE A 399 20.03 10.55 -11.65
C ILE A 399 18.74 9.75 -11.61
N TYR A 400 17.68 10.30 -11.01
CA TYR A 400 16.33 9.73 -11.10
C TYR A 400 15.87 9.59 -12.55
N GLN A 401 16.03 10.60 -13.40
CA GLN A 401 15.64 10.52 -14.81
C GLN A 401 16.41 9.43 -15.56
N ASN A 402 17.72 9.29 -15.31
CA ASN A 402 18.50 8.17 -15.85
C ASN A 402 17.96 6.81 -15.36
N THR A 403 17.66 6.69 -14.06
CA THR A 403 17.07 5.49 -13.46
C THR A 403 15.68 5.19 -14.02
N ARG A 404 14.85 6.21 -14.21
CA ARG A 404 13.52 6.10 -14.82
C ARG A 404 13.62 5.57 -16.25
N HIS A 405 14.53 6.13 -17.05
CA HIS A 405 14.77 5.65 -18.41
C HIS A 405 15.27 4.20 -18.43
N PHE A 406 16.07 3.78 -17.45
CA PHE A 406 16.47 2.39 -17.27
C PHE A 406 15.28 1.49 -16.93
N ALA A 407 14.51 1.82 -15.88
CA ALA A 407 13.39 1.03 -15.37
C ALA A 407 12.23 0.91 -16.37
N LEU A 408 12.02 1.91 -17.24
CA LEU A 408 11.01 1.89 -18.30
C LEU A 408 11.56 1.41 -19.65
N SER A 409 12.57 0.53 -19.64
CA SER A 409 13.20 0.01 -20.85
C SER A 409 13.52 -1.47 -20.76
N THR A 410 13.81 -2.10 -21.88
CA THR A 410 14.23 -3.51 -21.96
C THR A 410 15.58 -3.81 -21.31
N TRP A 411 16.24 -2.82 -20.70
CA TRP A 411 17.40 -3.03 -19.84
C TRP A 411 17.02 -3.43 -18.41
N ASP A 412 15.83 -3.06 -17.95
CA ASP A 412 15.25 -3.66 -16.75
C ASP A 412 14.72 -5.06 -17.10
N PRO A 413 15.24 -6.14 -16.48
CA PRO A 413 14.80 -7.51 -16.77
C PRO A 413 13.32 -7.75 -16.45
N TYR A 414 12.70 -6.90 -15.63
CA TYR A 414 11.27 -6.98 -15.29
C TYR A 414 10.42 -5.91 -15.98
N TYR A 415 10.96 -5.16 -16.94
CA TYR A 415 10.15 -4.35 -17.86
C TYR A 415 9.51 -5.23 -18.92
N MET A 416 8.21 -5.43 -18.80
CA MET A 416 7.46 -6.36 -19.64
C MET A 416 6.74 -5.59 -20.74
N HIS A 417 6.76 -6.14 -21.95
CA HIS A 417 6.18 -5.46 -23.10
C HIS A 417 5.43 -6.43 -24.03
N GLY A 418 4.34 -5.94 -24.59
CA GLY A 418 3.45 -6.64 -25.52
C GLY A 418 2.33 -5.72 -26.02
N PRO A 419 1.40 -6.26 -26.84
CA PRO A 419 0.35 -5.44 -27.46
C PRO A 419 -0.73 -4.93 -26.50
N VAL A 420 -0.86 -5.52 -25.30
CA VAL A 420 -1.93 -5.19 -24.33
C VAL A 420 -1.50 -4.11 -23.36
N ILE A 421 -0.38 -4.34 -22.68
CA ILE A 421 0.11 -3.49 -21.58
C ILE A 421 1.63 -3.58 -21.50
N ASN A 422 2.29 -2.47 -21.22
CA ASN A 422 3.74 -2.37 -21.08
C ASN A 422 4.07 -1.68 -19.76
N GLY A 423 4.87 -2.33 -18.93
CA GLY A 423 5.25 -1.81 -17.62
C GLY A 423 6.11 -2.79 -16.85
N THR A 424 6.73 -2.30 -15.78
CA THR A 424 7.48 -3.13 -14.85
C THR A 424 6.52 -4.05 -14.10
N GLY A 425 6.92 -5.32 -13.94
CA GLY A 425 6.28 -6.28 -13.03
C GLY A 425 7.24 -6.67 -11.92
N GLY A 426 7.52 -7.96 -11.79
CA GLY A 426 8.48 -8.47 -10.81
C GLY A 426 8.57 -10.00 -10.82
N PRO A 427 9.45 -10.59 -10.01
CA PRO A 427 9.54 -12.05 -9.87
C PRO A 427 8.30 -12.68 -9.23
N HIS A 428 7.49 -11.91 -8.48
CA HIS A 428 6.33 -12.41 -7.74
C HIS A 428 5.35 -13.22 -8.61
N VAL A 429 4.90 -12.62 -9.72
CA VAL A 429 4.05 -13.29 -10.73
C VAL A 429 4.90 -13.85 -11.87
N GLY A 430 6.03 -13.20 -12.16
CA GLY A 430 7.01 -13.65 -13.16
C GLY A 430 6.91 -12.93 -14.51
N PRO A 431 7.80 -13.27 -15.46
CA PRO A 431 7.91 -12.58 -16.75
C PRO A 431 6.63 -12.64 -17.60
N GLY A 432 6.34 -11.54 -18.31
CA GLY A 432 5.18 -11.41 -19.20
C GLY A 432 3.89 -10.92 -18.51
N LYS A 433 3.92 -10.71 -17.20
CA LYS A 433 2.84 -10.21 -16.33
C LYS A 433 3.14 -8.79 -15.84
N ALA A 434 2.82 -7.79 -16.66
CA ALA A 434 3.05 -6.39 -16.31
C ALA A 434 2.06 -5.95 -15.22
N TRP A 435 2.49 -5.11 -14.29
CA TRP A 435 1.63 -4.62 -13.21
C TRP A 435 1.12 -3.22 -13.55
N PRO A 436 -0.20 -2.98 -13.59
CA PRO A 436 -0.75 -1.64 -13.82
C PRO A 436 -0.22 -0.61 -12.83
N MET A 437 0.14 -1.04 -11.61
CA MET A 437 0.72 -0.18 -10.58
C MET A 437 1.98 0.56 -11.05
N SER A 438 2.89 -0.10 -11.78
CA SER A 438 4.13 0.55 -12.25
C SER A 438 3.85 1.65 -13.27
N ILE A 439 2.83 1.47 -14.12
CA ILE A 439 2.35 2.50 -15.04
C ILE A 439 1.77 3.67 -14.24
N ILE A 440 0.91 3.41 -13.25
CA ILE A 440 0.32 4.48 -12.43
C ILE A 440 1.41 5.31 -11.74
N VAL A 441 2.42 4.64 -11.16
CA VAL A 441 3.57 5.30 -10.51
C VAL A 441 4.38 6.11 -11.52
N SER A 442 4.62 5.59 -12.73
CA SER A 442 5.34 6.34 -13.76
C SER A 442 4.57 7.59 -14.18
N LEU A 443 3.24 7.53 -14.29
CA LEU A 443 2.41 8.68 -14.67
C LEU A 443 2.34 9.75 -13.57
N LEU A 444 2.30 9.37 -12.30
CA LEU A 444 2.35 10.29 -11.15
C LEU A 444 3.64 11.12 -11.11
N SER A 445 4.69 10.67 -11.79
CA SER A 445 6.01 11.31 -11.87
C SER A 445 6.37 11.80 -13.28
N SER A 446 5.39 11.84 -14.20
CA SER A 446 5.59 12.30 -15.58
C SER A 446 4.99 13.68 -15.80
N ASP A 447 5.69 14.52 -16.56
CA ASP A 447 5.17 15.77 -17.13
C ASP A 447 4.92 15.68 -18.64
N ASP A 448 5.11 14.52 -19.27
CA ASP A 448 4.83 14.29 -20.69
C ASP A 448 3.37 13.86 -20.90
N ASP A 449 2.56 14.77 -21.44
CA ASP A 449 1.14 14.53 -21.73
C ASP A 449 0.95 13.31 -22.66
N ALA A 450 1.88 13.01 -23.58
CA ALA A 450 1.78 11.86 -24.47
C ALA A 450 2.05 10.54 -23.73
N GLU A 451 3.01 10.51 -22.81
CA GLU A 451 3.25 9.38 -21.91
C GLU A 451 2.01 9.11 -21.05
N ILE A 452 1.45 10.16 -20.45
CA ILE A 452 0.25 10.08 -19.59
C ILE A 452 -0.95 9.52 -20.38
N VAL A 453 -1.23 10.08 -21.55
CA VAL A 453 -2.34 9.59 -22.41
C VAL A 453 -2.10 8.13 -22.83
N SER A 454 -0.88 7.75 -23.17
CA SER A 454 -0.56 6.36 -23.55
C SER A 454 -0.72 5.39 -22.38
N GLY A 455 -0.27 5.76 -21.17
CA GLY A 455 -0.41 4.94 -19.97
C GLY A 455 -1.86 4.78 -19.55
N LEU A 456 -2.65 5.86 -19.52
CA LEU A 456 -4.09 5.80 -19.24
C LEU A 456 -4.82 4.89 -20.23
N ARG A 457 -4.51 5.00 -21.53
CA ARG A 457 -5.11 4.12 -22.56
C ARG A 457 -4.84 2.64 -22.26
N GLN A 458 -3.60 2.29 -21.92
CA GLN A 458 -3.23 0.92 -21.58
C GLN A 458 -4.02 0.42 -20.38
N ILE A 459 -4.06 1.19 -19.28
CA ILE A 459 -4.77 0.83 -18.05
C ILE A 459 -6.26 0.59 -18.31
N ILE A 460 -6.95 1.51 -19.00
CA ILE A 460 -8.39 1.40 -19.30
C ILE A 460 -8.65 0.15 -20.16
N SER A 461 -7.78 -0.13 -21.13
CA SER A 461 -7.97 -1.24 -22.05
C SER A 461 -7.67 -2.62 -21.45
N SER A 462 -6.90 -2.68 -20.36
CA SER A 462 -6.41 -3.94 -19.79
C SER A 462 -7.21 -4.46 -18.59
N THR A 463 -8.37 -3.88 -18.28
CA THR A 463 -9.18 -4.27 -17.10
C THR A 463 -10.07 -5.49 -17.35
N ASP A 464 -9.97 -6.13 -18.53
CA ASP A 464 -10.86 -7.22 -18.96
C ASP A 464 -12.36 -6.89 -18.85
N GLN A 465 -12.73 -5.62 -19.08
CA GLN A 465 -14.10 -5.08 -18.90
C GLN A 465 -14.66 -5.14 -17.47
N LEU A 466 -13.89 -5.66 -16.51
CA LEU A 466 -14.32 -5.78 -15.13
C LEU A 466 -14.28 -4.46 -14.37
N GLY A 467 -13.56 -3.45 -14.84
CA GLY A 467 -13.66 -2.08 -14.31
C GLY A 467 -13.00 -1.86 -12.94
N LEU A 468 -11.96 -2.63 -12.62
CA LEU A 468 -11.02 -2.37 -11.52
C LEU A 468 -9.58 -2.53 -12.01
N ILE A 469 -8.61 -2.20 -11.16
CA ILE A 469 -7.19 -2.40 -11.40
C ILE A 469 -6.76 -3.76 -10.85
N HIS A 470 -6.24 -4.60 -11.74
CA HIS A 470 -5.63 -5.89 -11.40
C HIS A 470 -4.26 -5.73 -10.74
N GLU A 471 -3.78 -6.76 -10.06
CA GLU A 471 -2.36 -6.85 -9.63
C GLU A 471 -1.43 -6.91 -10.84
N SER A 472 -1.66 -7.88 -11.73
CA SER A 472 -0.90 -8.04 -12.96
C SER A 472 -1.79 -8.42 -14.14
N VAL A 473 -1.33 -8.12 -15.35
CA VAL A 473 -1.99 -8.46 -16.61
C VAL A 473 -0.96 -9.02 -17.59
N ASN A 474 -1.31 -10.08 -18.31
CA ASN A 474 -0.45 -10.63 -19.35
C ASN A 474 -0.31 -9.63 -20.50
N THR A 475 0.94 -9.36 -20.88
CA THR A 475 1.30 -8.40 -21.94
C THR A 475 0.72 -8.74 -23.33
N PHE A 476 0.27 -9.97 -23.55
CA PHE A 476 -0.36 -10.45 -24.80
C PHE A 476 -1.84 -10.82 -24.66
N ASP A 477 -2.37 -10.94 -23.43
CA ASP A 477 -3.74 -11.39 -23.20
C ASP A 477 -4.35 -10.67 -21.98
N GLN A 478 -5.25 -9.72 -22.24
CA GLN A 478 -5.91 -8.93 -21.18
C GLN A 478 -6.80 -9.77 -20.25
N SER A 479 -7.23 -10.97 -20.67
CA SER A 479 -8.09 -11.86 -19.87
C SER A 479 -7.28 -12.78 -18.95
N ASP A 480 -5.94 -12.70 -19.01
CA ASP A 480 -5.02 -13.45 -18.15
C ASP A 480 -4.37 -12.51 -17.11
N TRP A 481 -5.11 -12.23 -16.04
CA TRP A 481 -4.76 -11.30 -14.96
C TRP A 481 -4.69 -11.99 -13.60
N THR A 482 -4.11 -11.31 -12.60
CA THR A 482 -4.10 -11.74 -11.20
C THR A 482 -4.77 -10.70 -10.30
N ARG A 483 -5.44 -11.17 -9.24
CA ARG A 483 -6.16 -10.39 -8.21
C ARG A 483 -7.04 -9.28 -8.75
N GLN A 484 -8.33 -9.60 -8.93
CA GLN A 484 -9.35 -8.64 -9.31
C GLN A 484 -9.63 -7.58 -8.23
N TRP A 485 -9.52 -7.97 -6.95
CA TRP A 485 -9.78 -7.11 -5.81
C TRP A 485 -8.47 -6.72 -5.13
N PHE A 486 -7.77 -5.77 -5.74
CA PHE A 486 -6.57 -5.18 -5.16
C PHE A 486 -6.79 -3.71 -4.78
N SER A 487 -7.21 -3.49 -3.53
CA SER A 487 -7.69 -2.18 -3.08
C SER A 487 -6.61 -1.09 -3.12
N TRP A 488 -5.35 -1.45 -2.86
CA TRP A 488 -4.24 -0.50 -2.98
C TRP A 488 -4.06 -0.01 -4.42
N ALA A 489 -3.99 -0.90 -5.41
CA ALA A 489 -3.85 -0.50 -6.82
C ALA A 489 -5.04 0.35 -7.29
N ASN A 490 -6.26 0.02 -6.85
CA ASN A 490 -7.47 0.81 -7.09
C ASN A 490 -7.36 2.24 -6.54
N GLY A 491 -6.96 2.37 -5.27
CA GLY A 491 -6.77 3.67 -4.63
C GLY A 491 -5.70 4.51 -5.32
N LEU A 492 -4.56 3.89 -5.68
CA LEU A 492 -3.45 4.56 -6.36
C LEU A 492 -3.87 5.12 -7.73
N PHE A 493 -4.71 4.40 -8.49
CA PHE A 493 -5.27 4.93 -9.74
C PHE A 493 -6.20 6.13 -9.49
N GLY A 494 -7.04 6.06 -8.45
CA GLY A 494 -7.87 7.19 -8.03
C GLY A 494 -7.03 8.41 -7.67
N GLN A 495 -5.94 8.21 -6.93
CA GLN A 495 -4.97 9.26 -6.58
C GLN A 495 -4.35 9.90 -7.83
N LEU A 496 -3.97 9.11 -8.84
CA LEU A 496 -3.47 9.62 -10.11
C LEU A 496 -4.48 10.55 -10.79
N LEU A 497 -5.76 10.18 -10.86
CA LEU A 497 -6.72 11.05 -11.56
C LEU A 497 -7.01 12.35 -10.80
N LEU A 498 -6.98 12.32 -9.47
CA LEU A 498 -7.06 13.55 -8.67
C LEU A 498 -5.83 14.45 -8.90
N ASP A 499 -4.62 13.88 -8.93
CA ASP A 499 -3.41 14.63 -9.29
C ASP A 499 -3.49 15.25 -10.69
N LEU A 500 -3.92 14.46 -11.68
CA LEU A 500 -4.06 14.94 -13.06
C LEU A 500 -5.13 16.02 -13.19
N LYS A 501 -6.21 15.98 -12.41
CA LYS A 501 -7.20 17.06 -12.40
C LYS A 501 -6.57 18.39 -12.02
N ASP A 502 -5.65 18.40 -11.05
CA ASP A 502 -5.01 19.62 -10.59
C ASP A 502 -3.86 20.05 -11.51
N ARG A 503 -3.02 19.09 -11.94
CA ARG A 503 -1.76 19.37 -12.66
C ARG A 503 -1.91 19.41 -14.17
N LYS A 504 -2.81 18.60 -14.74
CA LYS A 504 -2.96 18.36 -16.19
C LYS A 504 -4.45 18.18 -16.61
N PRO A 505 -5.38 19.07 -16.23
CA PRO A 505 -6.83 18.86 -16.44
C PRO A 505 -7.22 18.61 -17.90
N GLN A 506 -6.46 19.16 -18.86
CA GLN A 506 -6.66 18.93 -20.29
C GLN A 506 -6.53 17.45 -20.70
N VAL A 507 -5.71 16.67 -20.00
CA VAL A 507 -5.55 15.23 -20.29
C VAL A 507 -6.84 14.48 -19.99
N LEU A 508 -7.56 14.85 -18.93
CA LEU A 508 -8.85 14.23 -18.56
C LEU A 508 -10.00 14.54 -19.54
N GLN A 509 -9.79 15.52 -20.43
CA GLN A 509 -10.70 15.83 -21.53
C GLN A 509 -10.40 15.00 -22.80
N THR A 510 -9.35 14.18 -22.78
CA THR A 510 -9.01 13.28 -23.89
C THR A 510 -9.96 12.08 -23.92
N SER A 511 -10.39 11.70 -25.13
CA SER A 511 -11.14 10.47 -25.37
C SER A 511 -10.19 9.29 -25.57
N PHE A 512 -10.45 8.18 -24.90
CA PHE A 512 -9.73 6.90 -25.00
C PHE A 512 -10.51 5.83 -25.78
N GLN A 513 -11.63 6.24 -26.37
CA GLN A 513 -12.56 5.45 -27.17
C GLN A 513 -11.95 4.90 -28.47
#